data_AF-A0A5K1E8U1-F1
#
_entry.id   AF-A0A5K1E8U1-F1
#
_cell.length_a   1.000
_cell.length_b   1.000
_cell.length_c   1.000
_cell.angle_alpha   90.00
_cell.angle_beta   90.00
_cell.angle_gamma   90.00
#
_symmetry.space_group_name_H-M   'P 1'
#
loop_
_entity.id
_entity.type
_entity.pdbx_description
1 polymer ?
#
loop_
_entity_poly.entity_id
_entity_poly.type
_entity_poly.pdbx_seq_one_letter_code
_entity_poly.pdbx_strand_id
1 'polypeptide(L)'
;VELVHMKRLNVQKFDLGGTPRRILFHSESRTLLVMRTESSNDFISMSSDICRVDPVSGFMNSCFKFDPGETPKCMQLTRVGNEQLLVVGTSLSTGRIIMASGEAE
;
A
#
# COMPACT_ATOMS: atom_id res chain seq x y z
N VAL A 1 9.71 13.42 -15.73
CA VAL A 1 8.68 14.33 -16.29
C VAL A 1 8.75 15.59 -15.47
N GLU A 2 9.28 16.67 -16.02
CA GLU A 2 9.25 17.99 -15.38
C GLU A 2 7.79 18.46 -15.31
N LEU A 3 7.34 18.84 -14.11
CA LEU A 3 6.05 19.47 -13.92
C LEU A 3 6.15 20.92 -14.39
N VAL A 4 6.00 21.13 -15.70
CA VAL A 4 6.02 22.48 -16.30
C VAL A 4 4.81 23.26 -15.78
N HIS A 5 5.09 24.44 -15.22
CA HIS A 5 4.07 25.38 -14.76
C HIS A 5 3.06 25.62 -15.91
N MET A 6 1.76 25.45 -15.63
CA MET A 6 0.63 25.56 -16.57
C MET A 6 0.24 24.35 -17.43
N LYS A 7 0.95 23.21 -17.38
CA LYS A 7 0.45 22.00 -18.06
C LYS A 7 -0.67 21.36 -17.24
N ARG A 8 -1.91 21.38 -17.76
CA ARG A 8 -3.03 20.60 -17.20
C ARG A 8 -2.67 19.11 -17.26
N LEU A 9 -2.65 18.46 -16.10
CA LEU A 9 -2.50 17.02 -16.00
C LEU A 9 -3.88 16.36 -16.07
N ASN A 10 -4.02 15.35 -16.91
CA ASN A 10 -5.16 14.47 -16.86
C ASN A 10 -5.04 13.65 -15.57
N VAL A 11 -5.97 13.86 -14.64
CA VAL A 11 -6.00 13.21 -13.34
C VAL A 11 -7.30 12.43 -13.19
N GLN A 12 -7.20 11.28 -12.53
CA GLN A 12 -8.35 10.47 -12.18
C GLN A 12 -8.23 10.13 -10.69
N LYS A 13 -9.36 10.21 -9.99
CA LYS A 13 -9.44 9.89 -8.56
C LYS A 13 -10.15 8.54 -8.41
N PHE A 14 -9.57 7.69 -7.59
CA PHE A 14 -10.16 6.42 -7.17
C PHE A 14 -10.30 6.39 -5.66
N ASP A 15 -11.35 5.76 -5.17
CA ASP A 15 -11.46 5.42 -3.76
C ASP A 15 -10.72 4.11 -3.50
N LEU A 16 -9.74 4.16 -2.60
CA LEU A 16 -8.91 3.02 -2.24
C LEU A 16 -9.31 2.45 -0.87
N GLY A 17 -10.39 2.90 -0.23
CA GLY A 17 -10.94 2.31 0.99
C GLY A 17 -9.99 2.25 2.20
N GLY A 18 -8.93 3.05 2.21
CA GLY A 18 -7.91 3.04 3.27
C GLY A 18 -6.79 4.05 2.96
N THR A 19 -5.86 4.24 3.90
CA THR A 19 -4.74 5.17 3.72
C THR A 19 -3.63 4.49 2.92
N PRO A 20 -3.33 4.91 1.68
CA PRO A 20 -2.25 4.32 0.89
C PRO A 20 -0.88 4.71 1.48
N ARG A 21 -0.04 3.72 1.76
CA ARG A 21 1.33 3.90 2.30
C ARG A 21 2.41 3.73 1.23
N ARG A 22 2.23 2.79 0.31
CA ARG A 22 3.12 2.54 -0.84
C ARG A 22 2.31 2.09 -2.06
N ILE A 23 2.73 2.54 -3.24
CA ILE A 23 2.14 2.17 -4.53
C ILE A 23 3.27 1.78 -5.47
N LEU A 24 3.16 0.62 -6.12
CA LEU A 24 4.08 0.16 -7.16
C LEU A 24 3.30 -0.19 -8.43
N PHE A 25 3.89 0.07 -9.59
CA PHE A 25 3.34 -0.37 -10.87
C PHE A 25 4.01 -1.68 -11.29
N HIS A 26 3.23 -2.75 -11.44
CA HIS A 26 3.69 -4.03 -11.95
C HIS A 26 3.52 -4.06 -13.47
N SER A 27 4.62 -3.93 -14.19
CA SER A 27 4.62 -3.72 -15.64
C SER A 27 4.10 -4.92 -16.43
N GLU A 28 4.43 -6.15 -16.01
CA GLU A 28 4.05 -7.36 -16.75
C GLU A 28 2.53 -7.56 -16.75
N SER A 29 1.90 -7.32 -15.60
CA SER A 29 0.45 -7.48 -15.46
C SER A 29 -0.34 -6.17 -15.60
N ARG A 30 0.35 -5.04 -15.85
CA ARG A 30 -0.19 -3.69 -16.00
C ARG A 30 -1.15 -3.28 -14.88
N THR A 31 -0.79 -3.57 -13.64
CA THR A 31 -1.62 -3.23 -12.47
C THR A 31 -0.87 -2.44 -11.43
N LEU A 32 -1.60 -1.69 -10.61
CA LEU A 32 -1.08 -1.04 -9.42
C LEU A 32 -1.15 -2.02 -8.24
N LEU A 33 -0.08 -2.10 -7.47
CA LEU A 33 -0.03 -2.79 -6.18
C LEU A 33 -0.01 -1.72 -5.11
N VAL A 34 -1.09 -1.63 -4.34
CA VAL A 34 -1.32 -0.59 -3.34
C VAL A 34 -1.29 -1.23 -1.96
N MET A 35 -0.26 -0.89 -1.19
CA MET A 35 -0.19 -1.20 0.23
C MET A 35 -0.93 -0.10 0.99
N ARG A 36 -1.98 -0.46 1.72
CA ARG A 36 -2.82 0.48 2.48
C ARG A 36 -3.03 0.00 3.91
N THR A 37 -3.33 0.95 4.78
CA THR A 37 -3.67 0.74 6.19
C THR A 37 -5.05 1.32 6.46
N GLU A 38 -5.89 0.53 7.13
CA GLU A 38 -7.16 0.96 7.69
C GLU A 38 -6.98 1.19 9.19
N SER A 39 -7.11 2.44 9.63
CA SER A 39 -7.17 2.77 11.04
C SER A 39 -8.63 2.81 11.48
N SER A 40 -9.06 1.83 12.28
CA SER A 40 -10.31 1.96 13.03
C SER A 40 -10.04 2.77 14.32
N ASN A 41 -11.06 3.45 14.85
CA ASN A 41 -10.94 4.20 16.12
C ASN A 41 -10.58 3.30 17.32
N ASP A 42 -10.71 1.98 17.17
CA ASP A 42 -10.26 1.00 18.13
C ASP A 42 -8.80 0.64 17.82
N PHE A 43 -7.87 1.14 18.65
CA PHE A 43 -6.42 0.89 18.59
C PHE A 43 -5.98 -0.59 18.55
N ILE A 44 -6.93 -1.52 18.63
CA ILE A 44 -6.72 -2.97 18.66
C ILE A 44 -6.89 -3.58 17.25
N SER A 45 -7.52 -2.86 16.31
CA SER A 45 -7.79 -3.36 14.96
C SER A 45 -7.25 -2.39 13.90
N MET A 46 -5.93 -2.30 13.80
CA MET A 46 -5.31 -1.83 12.57
C MET A 46 -5.32 -2.98 11.57
N SER A 47 -6.04 -2.79 10.46
CA SER A 47 -6.07 -3.73 9.35
C SER A 47 -5.15 -3.19 8.26
N SER A 48 -4.33 -4.06 7.66
CA SER A 48 -3.46 -3.68 6.55
C SER A 48 -3.59 -4.72 5.46
N ASP A 49 -3.51 -4.29 4.21
CA ASP A 49 -3.51 -5.18 3.06
C ASP A 49 -2.72 -4.61 1.88
N ILE A 50 -2.45 -5.47 0.90
CA ILE A 50 -1.97 -5.09 -0.43
C ILE A 50 -3.05 -5.43 -1.43
N CYS A 51 -3.55 -4.41 -2.13
CA CYS A 51 -4.57 -4.59 -3.14
C CYS A 51 -4.01 -4.38 -4.55
N ARG A 52 -4.46 -5.24 -5.46
CA ARG A 52 -4.20 -5.11 -6.90
C ARG A 52 -5.30 -4.28 -7.52
N VAL A 53 -4.93 -3.15 -8.10
CA VAL A 53 -5.86 -2.15 -8.65
C VAL A 53 -5.61 -1.99 -10.15
N ASP A 54 -6.68 -2.01 -10.94
CA ASP A 54 -6.62 -1.66 -12.36
C ASP A 54 -6.37 -0.15 -12.50
N PRO A 55 -5.27 0.29 -13.16
CA PRO A 55 -4.91 1.70 -13.25
C PRO A 55 -5.89 2.55 -14.06
N VAL A 56 -6.75 1.95 -14.89
CA VAL A 56 -7.68 2.69 -15.76
C VAL A 56 -9.04 2.89 -15.08
N SER A 57 -9.61 1.84 -14.52
CA SER A 57 -10.92 1.89 -13.84
C SER A 57 -10.83 2.22 -12.35
N GLY A 58 -9.69 1.98 -11.72
CA GLY A 58 -9.54 2.00 -10.26
C GLY A 58 -10.16 0.80 -9.57
N PHE A 59 -10.62 -0.21 -10.31
CA PHE A 59 -11.23 -1.39 -9.75
C PHE A 59 -10.21 -2.23 -8.98
N MET A 60 -10.64 -2.76 -7.84
CA MET A 60 -9.81 -3.56 -6.95
C MET A 60 -10.04 -5.04 -7.23
N ASN A 61 -9.08 -5.69 -7.86
CA ASN A 61 -9.23 -7.07 -8.33
C ASN A 61 -9.09 -8.09 -7.19
N SER A 62 -8.13 -7.85 -6.29
CA SER A 62 -7.81 -8.75 -5.18
C SER A 62 -7.05 -8.01 -4.08
N CYS A 63 -7.14 -8.50 -2.84
CA CYS A 63 -6.36 -7.98 -1.72
C CYS A 63 -5.75 -9.12 -0.91
N PHE A 64 -4.51 -8.91 -0.47
CA PHE A 64 -3.77 -9.78 0.43
C PHE A 64 -3.69 -9.10 1.79
N LYS A 65 -4.37 -9.66 2.80
CA LYS A 65 -4.41 -9.10 4.15
C LYS A 65 -3.19 -9.55 4.95
N PHE A 66 -2.62 -8.64 5.73
CA PHE A 66 -1.62 -8.97 6.74
C PHE A 66 -2.29 -9.51 8.00
N ASP A 67 -1.52 -10.24 8.79
CA ASP A 67 -2.02 -10.80 10.04
C ASP A 67 -2.26 -9.71 11.10
N PRO A 68 -3.13 -9.95 12.10
CA PRO A 68 -3.33 -9.00 13.19
C PRO A 68 -2.02 -8.64 13.90
N GLY A 69 -1.75 -7.34 14.04
CA GLY A 69 -0.52 -6.82 14.66
C GLY A 69 0.70 -6.76 13.73
N GLU A 70 0.60 -7.33 12.53
CA GLU A 70 1.61 -7.19 11.48
C GLU A 70 1.42 -5.86 10.74
N THR A 71 2.44 -5.03 10.78
CA THR A 71 2.46 -3.73 10.11
C THR A 71 3.42 -3.77 8.94
N PRO A 72 2.96 -3.54 7.69
CA PRO A 72 3.85 -3.46 6.56
C PRO A 72 4.59 -2.11 6.55
N LYS A 73 5.91 -2.14 6.41
CA LYS A 73 6.79 -0.95 6.50
C LYS A 73 7.34 -0.55 5.13
N CYS A 74 7.69 -1.52 4.29
CA CYS A 74 8.23 -1.27 2.96
C CYS A 74 7.78 -2.33 1.95
N MET A 75 7.84 -1.98 0.68
CA MET A 75 7.42 -2.85 -0.42
C MET A 75 8.29 -2.56 -1.65
N GLN A 76 8.73 -3.60 -2.35
CA GLN A 76 9.55 -3.50 -3.56
C GLN A 76 9.24 -4.64 -4.53
N LEU A 77 9.24 -4.33 -5.83
CA LEU A 77 9.28 -5.34 -6.89
C LEU A 77 10.73 -5.75 -7.15
N THR A 78 11.02 -7.03 -7.06
CA THR A 78 12.32 -7.62 -7.36
C THR A 78 12.19 -8.68 -8.45
N ARG A 79 13.26 -8.94 -9.19
CA ARG A 79 13.29 -10.01 -10.19
C ARG A 79 14.18 -11.14 -9.70
N VAL A 80 13.63 -12.34 -9.64
CA VAL A 80 14.36 -13.57 -9.27
C VAL A 80 14.24 -14.53 -10.46
N GLY A 81 15.34 -14.67 -11.20
CA GLY A 81 15.33 -15.41 -12.48
C GLY A 81 14.38 -14.77 -13.50
N ASN A 82 13.37 -15.54 -13.92
CA ASN A 82 12.36 -15.10 -14.88
C ASN A 82 11.08 -14.57 -14.23
N GLU A 83 10.99 -14.59 -12.90
CA GLU A 83 9.79 -14.15 -12.17
C GLU A 83 10.00 -12.77 -11.56
N GLN A 84 8.93 -11.95 -11.60
CA GLN A 84 8.84 -10.71 -10.87
C GLN A 84 8.07 -10.95 -9.56
N LEU A 85 8.71 -10.69 -8.43
CA LEU A 85 8.18 -10.92 -7.09
C LEU A 85 7.95 -9.61 -6.35
N LEU A 86 6.89 -9.56 -5.55
CA LEU A 86 6.67 -8.48 -4.59
C LEU A 86 7.26 -8.89 -3.24
N VAL A 87 8.26 -8.15 -2.78
CA VAL A 87 8.83 -8.30 -1.44
C VAL A 87 8.26 -7.23 -0.54
N VAL A 88 7.78 -7.63 0.63
CA VAL A 88 7.20 -6.74 1.63
C VAL A 88 7.97 -6.93 2.93
N GLY A 89 8.53 -5.84 3.45
CA GLY A 89 9.09 -5.84 4.80
C GLY A 89 8.00 -5.51 5.80
N THR A 90 7.77 -6.40 6.76
CA THR A 90 6.76 -6.25 7.80
C THR A 90 7.40 -6.25 9.19
N SER A 91 6.68 -5.73 10.17
CA SER A 91 7.05 -5.81 11.59
C SER A 91 5.87 -6.31 12.39
N LEU A 92 6.09 -7.25 13.30
CA LEU A 92 5.07 -7.72 14.23
C LEU A 92 5.16 -6.91 15.53
N SER A 93 4.06 -6.28 15.91
CA SER A 93 3.93 -5.59 17.20
C SER A 93 2.97 -6.37 18.10
N THR A 94 3.46 -6.80 19.28
CA THR A 94 2.68 -7.58 20.25
C THR A 94 2.06 -6.70 21.36
N GLY A 95 2.09 -5.38 21.22
CA GLY A 95 1.60 -4.40 22.20
C GLY A 95 1.13 -3.10 21.54
N ARG A 96 0.69 -2.10 22.33
CA ARG A 96 0.28 -0.80 21.80
C ARG A 96 1.42 -0.20 20.96
N ILE A 97 1.13 0.16 19.71
CA ILE A 97 2.04 0.94 18.87
C ILE A 97 2.07 2.35 19.46
N ILE A 98 2.99 2.56 20.40
CA ILE A 98 3.27 3.86 20.98
C ILE A 98 4.70 4.16 20.57
N MET A 99 4.91 5.24 19.82
CA MET A 99 6.26 5.72 19.56
C MET A 99 6.96 6.00 20.90
N ALA A 100 8.30 5.93 20.95
CA ALA A 100 9.05 6.28 22.17
C ALA A 100 8.74 7.71 22.67
N SER A 101 8.19 8.58 21.80
CA SER A 101 7.70 9.92 22.10
C SER A 101 6.31 9.97 22.76
N GLY A 102 5.57 8.87 22.84
CA GLY A 102 4.18 8.84 23.32
C GLY A 102 3.13 9.14 22.24
N GLU A 103 3.55 9.41 21.00
CA GLU A 103 2.64 9.67 19.88
C GLU A 103 2.24 8.38 19.15
N ALA A 104 1.10 8.43 18.46
CA ALA A 104 0.69 7.38 17.52
C ALA A 104 1.51 7.46 16.23
N GLU A 105 1.88 6.31 15.66
CA GLU A 105 2.66 6.19 14.41
C GLU A 105 1.82 6.42 13.13
#